data_AF-A0A2N2MS95-F1
#
_entry.id   AF-A0A2N2MS95-F1
#
_cell.length_a   1.000
_cell.length_b   1.000
_cell.length_c   1.000
_cell.angle_alpha   90.00
_cell.angle_beta   90.00
_cell.angle_gamma   90.00
#
_symmetry.space_group_name_H-M   'P 1'
#
loop_
_entity.id
_entity.type
_entity.pdbx_description
1 polymer ?
#
loop_
_entity_poly.entity_id
_entity_poly.type
_entity_poly.pdbx_seq_one_letter_code
_entity_poly.pdbx_strand_id
1 'polypeptide(L)'
;MDYLKHEEFFLEEAWAVYESYFLNKSDFIVKYNEINSLENKSEFLRVISRYHYLVKDLTYSSLKSHGLELDFVSATHKFITIIALIESLYHEAKHIDFYEWLMRGNTFPLSKEELKKEYKKYKDEFGSRKSIIHFFSSLDSDIITYIQESITLLNFKNASLNDKSSIEQLSNLLYQIRSDFIHNAELVVELSDVSTIAKRNEKPYLFELSLLSFCKIFELGVLKFFNIKPDKNSTLLDYRGFTLLQE
;
A
#
# COMPACT_ATOMS: atom_id res chain seq x y z
N MET A 1 -7.08 -20.15 -7.57
CA MET A 1 -5.84 -20.95 -7.39
C MET A 1 -5.80 -21.33 -5.93
N ASP A 2 -5.57 -22.61 -5.63
CA ASP A 2 -5.43 -23.08 -4.26
C ASP A 2 -3.96 -22.96 -3.85
N TYR A 3 -3.64 -21.95 -3.04
CA TYR A 3 -2.27 -21.67 -2.62
C TYR A 3 -1.75 -22.73 -1.65
N LEU A 4 -2.63 -23.37 -0.88
CA LEU A 4 -2.24 -24.41 0.09
C LEU A 4 -1.87 -25.72 -0.61
N LYS A 5 -2.44 -26.01 -1.78
CA LYS A 5 -2.05 -27.17 -2.59
C LYS A 5 -0.58 -27.14 -3.01
N HIS A 6 0.00 -25.94 -3.15
CA HIS A 6 1.39 -25.71 -3.52
C HIS A 6 2.12 -24.87 -2.46
N GLU A 7 1.79 -25.11 -1.18
CA GLU A 7 2.25 -24.31 -0.05
C GLU A 7 3.77 -24.16 -0.01
N GLU A 8 4.53 -25.25 -0.20
CA GLU A 8 5.99 -25.22 -0.18
C GLU A 8 6.57 -24.24 -1.21
N PHE A 9 6.07 -24.28 -2.45
CA PHE A 9 6.50 -23.36 -3.50
C PHE A 9 6.22 -21.91 -3.11
N PHE A 10 5.00 -21.60 -2.67
CA PHE A 10 4.65 -20.23 -2.30
C PHE A 10 5.34 -19.74 -1.03
N LEU A 11 5.76 -20.64 -0.15
CA LEU A 11 6.60 -20.31 1.00
C LEU A 11 8.02 -19.92 0.59
N GLU A 12 8.57 -20.50 -0.49
CA GLU A 12 9.84 -20.02 -1.06
C GLU A 12 9.71 -18.58 -1.56
N GLU A 13 8.63 -18.29 -2.30
CA GLU A 13 8.36 -16.95 -2.82
C GLU A 13 8.17 -15.94 -1.68
N ALA A 14 7.48 -16.34 -0.61
CA ALA A 14 7.34 -15.50 0.58
C ALA A 14 8.65 -15.31 1.33
N TRP A 15 9.49 -16.35 1.40
CA TRP A 15 10.82 -16.25 1.99
C TRP A 15 11.72 -15.29 1.21
N ALA A 16 11.70 -15.31 -0.13
CA ALA A 16 12.46 -14.38 -0.96
C ALA A 16 12.10 -12.90 -0.69
N VAL A 17 10.83 -12.63 -0.37
CA VAL A 17 10.38 -11.29 0.05
C VAL A 17 10.89 -10.95 1.46
N TYR A 18 10.85 -11.92 2.38
CA TYR A 18 11.01 -11.67 3.81
C TYR A 18 12.37 -12.05 4.41
N GLU A 19 13.33 -12.57 3.63
CA GLU A 19 14.63 -13.05 4.15
C GLU A 19 15.38 -12.03 5.00
N SER A 20 15.24 -10.75 4.66
CA SER A 20 15.89 -9.64 5.37
C SER A 20 15.26 -9.34 6.73
N TYR A 21 14.08 -9.86 7.04
CA TYR A 21 13.32 -9.60 8.28
C TYR A 21 13.48 -10.71 9.34
N PHE A 22 13.91 -11.90 8.94
CA PHE A 22 14.07 -13.06 9.82
C PHE A 22 15.53 -13.50 9.89
N LEU A 23 15.91 -14.19 10.96
CA LEU A 23 17.28 -14.69 11.11
C LEU A 23 17.58 -15.82 10.10
N ASN A 24 16.59 -16.69 9.90
CA ASN A 24 16.67 -17.80 8.95
C ASN A 24 15.25 -18.22 8.53
N LYS A 25 15.19 -19.09 7.53
CA LYS A 25 13.94 -19.57 6.94
C LYS A 25 13.11 -20.42 7.90
N SER A 26 13.74 -21.15 8.81
CA SER A 26 13.03 -21.97 9.79
C SER A 26 12.21 -21.09 10.73
N ASP A 27 12.77 -19.98 11.20
CA ASP A 27 12.06 -19.01 12.06
C ASP A 27 10.86 -18.39 11.35
N PHE A 28 11.04 -18.01 10.07
CA PHE A 28 9.93 -17.55 9.22
C PHE A 28 8.81 -18.60 9.10
N ILE A 29 9.15 -19.86 8.83
CA ILE A 29 8.16 -20.95 8.70
C ILE A 29 7.41 -21.18 10.02
N VAL A 30 8.09 -21.10 11.17
CA VAL A 30 7.44 -21.17 12.48
C VAL A 30 6.40 -20.06 12.61
N LYS A 31 6.74 -18.83 12.25
CA LYS A 31 5.82 -17.69 12.30
C LYS A 31 4.67 -17.76 11.32
N TYR A 32 4.92 -18.20 10.09
CA TYR A 32 3.85 -18.47 9.12
C TYR A 32 2.87 -19.53 9.66
N ASN A 33 3.36 -20.54 10.39
CA ASN A 33 2.51 -21.56 10.96
C ASN A 33 1.65 -21.08 12.14
N GLU A 34 1.98 -19.93 12.74
CA GLU A 34 1.18 -19.25 13.76
C GLU A 34 -0.03 -18.49 13.16
N ILE A 35 -0.14 -18.33 11.83
CA ILE A 35 -1.29 -17.68 11.19
C ILE A 35 -2.57 -18.48 11.45
N ASN A 36 -3.57 -17.80 12.01
CA ASN A 36 -4.86 -18.38 12.36
C ASN A 36 -5.67 -18.72 11.11
N SER A 37 -6.15 -19.97 10.98
CA SER A 37 -6.98 -20.49 9.87
C SER A 37 -6.24 -20.75 8.55
N LEU A 38 -6.73 -21.74 7.80
CA LEU A 38 -6.22 -22.08 6.48
C LEU A 38 -6.52 -20.96 5.46
N GLU A 39 -7.65 -20.28 5.63
CA GLU A 39 -8.07 -19.16 4.80
C GLU A 39 -7.04 -18.02 4.85
N ASN A 40 -6.60 -17.61 6.05
CA ASN A 40 -5.59 -16.56 6.18
C ASN A 40 -4.21 -17.00 5.69
N LYS A 41 -3.83 -18.27 5.86
CA LYS A 41 -2.59 -18.81 5.29
C LYS A 41 -2.60 -18.73 3.77
N SER A 42 -3.69 -19.19 3.15
CA SER A 42 -3.91 -19.09 1.70
C SER A 42 -3.87 -17.63 1.23
N GLU A 43 -4.49 -16.73 1.99
CA GLU A 43 -4.52 -15.30 1.70
C GLU A 43 -3.14 -14.62 1.82
N PHE A 44 -2.37 -14.96 2.85
CA PHE A 44 -0.98 -14.51 3.01
C PHE A 44 -0.14 -14.92 1.79
N LEU A 45 -0.16 -16.21 1.43
CA LEU A 45 0.56 -16.72 0.27
C LEU A 45 0.09 -16.06 -1.02
N ARG A 46 -1.22 -15.82 -1.17
CA ARG A 46 -1.81 -15.11 -2.33
C ARG A 46 -1.27 -13.70 -2.47
N VAL A 47 -1.25 -12.93 -1.39
CA VAL A 47 -0.83 -11.52 -1.41
C VAL A 47 0.66 -11.43 -1.66
N ILE A 48 1.46 -12.25 -0.96
CA ILE A 48 2.92 -12.18 -1.04
C ILE A 48 3.45 -12.71 -2.37
N SER A 49 2.90 -13.80 -2.91
CA SER A 49 3.30 -14.27 -4.24
C SER A 49 3.01 -13.24 -5.34
N ARG A 50 1.86 -12.56 -5.28
CA ARG A 50 1.54 -11.46 -6.22
C ARG A 50 2.50 -10.29 -6.04
N TYR A 51 2.79 -9.92 -4.80
CA TYR A 51 3.76 -8.88 -4.51
C TYR A 51 5.15 -9.23 -5.05
N HIS A 52 5.63 -10.46 -4.82
CA HIS A 52 6.92 -10.92 -5.30
C HIS A 52 7.05 -10.75 -6.82
N TYR A 53 6.13 -11.34 -7.59
CA TYR A 53 6.21 -11.29 -9.05
C TYR A 53 5.91 -9.91 -9.67
N LEU A 54 4.94 -9.17 -9.12
CA LEU A 54 4.48 -7.92 -9.74
C LEU A 54 5.23 -6.68 -9.24
N VAL A 55 5.93 -6.79 -8.12
CA VAL A 55 6.62 -5.65 -7.49
C VAL A 55 8.11 -5.87 -7.31
N LYS A 56 8.54 -6.99 -6.71
CA LYS A 56 9.96 -7.27 -6.49
C LYS A 56 10.68 -7.62 -7.78
N ASP A 57 10.21 -8.66 -8.46
CA ASP A 57 10.89 -9.23 -9.63
C ASP A 57 10.63 -8.44 -10.91
N LEU A 58 9.51 -7.72 -10.96
CA LEU A 58 9.16 -6.95 -12.13
C LEU A 58 10.12 -5.77 -12.30
N THR A 59 11.02 -5.90 -13.27
CA THR A 59 11.83 -4.81 -13.80
C THR A 59 11.46 -4.63 -15.26
N TYR A 60 10.88 -3.48 -15.60
CA TYR A 60 10.72 -3.05 -17.00
C TYR A 60 12.07 -2.56 -17.57
N SER A 61 13.14 -3.31 -17.35
CA SER A 61 14.51 -2.97 -17.76
C SER A 61 14.73 -3.06 -19.28
N SER A 62 13.72 -3.51 -20.03
CA SER A 62 13.79 -3.77 -21.47
C SER A 62 13.30 -2.62 -22.37
N LEU A 63 12.64 -1.59 -21.83
CA LEU A 63 12.29 -0.40 -22.63
C LEU A 63 13.40 0.64 -22.58
N LYS A 64 14.62 0.23 -22.98
CA LYS A 64 15.72 1.16 -23.28
C LYS A 64 15.45 1.88 -24.60
N SER A 65 14.46 2.77 -24.58
CA SER A 65 14.24 3.75 -25.63
C SER A 65 14.89 5.06 -25.19
N HIS A 66 16.03 5.39 -25.80
CA HIS A 66 16.64 6.74 -25.78
C HIS A 66 17.38 7.19 -24.50
N GLY A 67 17.89 6.25 -23.67
CA GLY A 67 18.86 6.59 -22.62
C GLY A 67 18.30 7.26 -21.37
N LEU A 68 16.98 7.44 -21.29
CA LEU A 68 16.25 7.70 -20.06
C LEU A 68 15.58 6.39 -19.64
N GLU A 69 15.97 5.84 -18.49
CA GLU A 69 15.20 4.75 -17.88
C GLU A 69 13.76 5.22 -17.71
N LEU A 70 12.80 4.45 -18.25
CA LEU A 70 11.36 4.65 -18.04
C LEU A 70 10.96 4.18 -16.63
N ASP A 71 11.71 4.64 -15.63
CA ASP A 71 11.55 4.24 -14.22
C ASP A 71 10.15 4.58 -13.71
N PHE A 72 9.58 5.71 -14.14
CA PHE A 72 8.24 6.14 -13.73
C PHE A 72 7.12 5.16 -14.12
N VAL A 73 7.22 4.44 -15.24
CA VAL A 73 6.20 3.44 -15.62
C VAL A 73 6.27 2.24 -14.68
N SER A 74 7.50 1.78 -14.39
CA SER A 74 7.75 0.71 -13.43
C SER A 74 7.29 1.10 -12.03
N ALA A 75 7.68 2.30 -11.56
CA ALA A 75 7.30 2.84 -10.27
C ALA A 75 5.78 3.00 -10.14
N THR A 76 5.12 3.53 -11.18
CA THR A 76 3.66 3.62 -11.25
C THR A 76 3.02 2.25 -11.11
N HIS A 77 3.43 1.27 -11.93
CA HIS A 77 2.87 -0.08 -11.85
C HIS A 77 3.02 -0.69 -10.45
N LYS A 78 4.23 -0.59 -9.87
CA LYS A 78 4.54 -1.11 -8.54
C LYS A 78 3.67 -0.45 -7.47
N PHE A 79 3.56 0.88 -7.50
CA PHE A 79 2.70 1.63 -6.59
C PHE A 79 1.23 1.20 -6.69
N ILE A 80 0.69 1.17 -7.90
CA ILE A 80 -0.71 0.80 -8.14
C ILE A 80 -0.96 -0.65 -7.69
N THR A 81 -0.02 -1.54 -7.92
CA THR A 81 -0.07 -2.93 -7.47
C THR A 81 -0.09 -3.02 -5.95
N ILE A 82 0.79 -2.31 -5.24
CA ILE A 82 0.81 -2.26 -3.78
C ILE A 82 -0.53 -1.77 -3.23
N ILE A 83 -1.06 -0.66 -3.77
CA ILE A 83 -2.36 -0.14 -3.34
C ILE A 83 -3.48 -1.16 -3.57
N ALA A 84 -3.51 -1.82 -4.74
CA ALA A 84 -4.51 -2.85 -5.03
C ALA A 84 -4.38 -4.08 -4.09
N LEU A 85 -3.15 -4.47 -3.72
CA LEU A 85 -2.93 -5.54 -2.75
C LEU A 85 -3.42 -5.15 -1.35
N ILE A 86 -3.14 -3.92 -0.91
CA ILE A 86 -3.68 -3.36 0.33
C ILE A 86 -5.21 -3.39 0.31
N GLU A 87 -5.84 -2.92 -0.77
CA GLU A 87 -7.30 -2.99 -0.93
C GLU A 87 -7.82 -4.42 -0.79
N SER A 88 -7.11 -5.39 -1.37
CA SER A 88 -7.52 -6.79 -1.36
C SER A 88 -7.44 -7.47 0.01
N LEU A 89 -6.56 -7.03 0.91
CA LEU A 89 -6.45 -7.57 2.28
C LEU A 89 -7.69 -7.32 3.13
N TYR A 90 -8.35 -6.19 2.91
CA TYR A 90 -9.52 -5.75 3.70
C TYR A 90 -10.82 -5.89 2.93
N HIS A 91 -10.80 -6.56 1.77
CA HIS A 91 -11.99 -6.73 0.99
C HIS A 91 -12.87 -7.77 1.69
N GLU A 92 -13.85 -7.32 2.48
CA GLU A 92 -14.87 -8.21 3.03
C GLU A 92 -15.51 -9.02 1.89
N ALA A 93 -15.76 -10.30 2.11
CA ALA A 93 -16.26 -11.25 1.11
C ALA A 93 -17.66 -10.91 0.54
N LYS A 94 -18.23 -9.75 0.88
CA LYS A 94 -19.50 -9.25 0.34
C LYS A 94 -19.31 -7.82 -0.18
N HIS A 95 -18.70 -7.70 -1.35
CA HIS A 95 -18.90 -6.50 -2.16
C HIS A 95 -20.38 -6.37 -2.46
N ILE A 96 -20.99 -5.28 -2.02
CA ILE A 96 -22.36 -4.89 -2.36
C ILE A 96 -22.17 -3.72 -3.29
N ASP A 97 -22.70 -3.78 -4.51
CA ASP A 97 -22.62 -2.63 -5.40
C ASP A 97 -23.52 -1.48 -4.91
N PHE A 98 -23.31 -0.27 -5.43
CA PHE A 98 -24.08 0.89 -4.99
C PHE A 98 -25.60 0.72 -5.21
N TYR A 99 -26.01 -0.01 -6.25
CA TYR A 99 -27.43 -0.24 -6.52
C TYR A 99 -28.03 -1.18 -5.48
N GLU A 100 -27.39 -2.31 -5.20
CA GLU A 100 -27.80 -3.23 -4.13
C GLU A 100 -27.83 -2.54 -2.77
N TRP A 101 -26.87 -1.67 -2.49
CA TRP A 101 -26.85 -0.83 -1.29
C TRP A 101 -28.07 0.09 -1.22
N LEU A 102 -28.37 0.79 -2.33
CA LEU A 102 -29.49 1.71 -2.42
C LEU A 102 -30.83 1.00 -2.16
N MET A 103 -30.97 -0.23 -2.66
CA MET A 103 -32.17 -1.06 -2.51
C MET A 103 -32.42 -1.55 -1.08
N ARG A 104 -31.43 -1.53 -0.18
CA ARG A 104 -31.56 -2.05 1.20
C ARG A 104 -32.19 -1.07 2.19
N GLY A 105 -32.17 0.23 1.91
CA GLY A 105 -32.48 1.23 2.92
C GLY A 105 -33.30 2.43 2.45
N ASN A 106 -33.59 2.56 1.16
CA ASN A 106 -34.19 3.77 0.62
C ASN A 106 -35.53 3.53 -0.06
N THR A 107 -36.47 4.44 0.19
CA THR A 107 -37.72 4.57 -0.56
C THR A 107 -37.50 5.43 -1.80
N PHE A 108 -37.87 4.92 -2.96
CA PHE A 108 -37.77 5.65 -4.22
C PHE A 108 -39.05 6.48 -4.49
N PRO A 109 -38.96 7.59 -5.25
CA PRO A 109 -37.76 8.15 -5.90
C PRO A 109 -36.90 9.01 -4.97
N LEU A 110 -35.59 9.09 -5.24
CA LEU A 110 -34.65 9.97 -4.54
C LEU A 110 -34.35 11.22 -5.37
N SER A 111 -34.23 12.37 -4.71
CA SER A 111 -33.66 13.58 -5.32
C SER A 111 -32.16 13.41 -5.61
N LYS A 112 -31.59 14.31 -6.41
CA LYS A 112 -30.15 14.31 -6.74
C LYS A 112 -29.29 14.49 -5.49
N GLU A 113 -29.73 15.33 -4.55
CA GLU A 113 -29.05 15.62 -3.29
C GLU A 113 -29.08 14.41 -2.35
N GLU A 114 -30.21 13.71 -2.26
CA GLU A 114 -30.36 12.48 -1.49
C GLU A 114 -29.51 11.36 -2.09
N LEU A 115 -29.53 11.18 -3.42
CA LEU A 115 -28.69 10.21 -4.10
C LEU A 115 -27.19 10.46 -3.84
N LYS A 116 -26.75 11.73 -3.84
CA LYS A 116 -25.36 12.09 -3.49
C LYS A 116 -25.04 11.76 -2.03
N LYS A 117 -25.97 11.97 -1.10
CA LYS A 117 -25.78 11.62 0.32
C LYS A 117 -25.68 10.10 0.50
N GLU A 118 -26.56 9.33 -0.13
CA GLU A 118 -26.52 7.87 -0.09
C GLU A 118 -25.27 7.31 -0.76
N TYR A 119 -24.83 7.90 -1.87
CA TYR A 119 -23.56 7.55 -2.51
C TYR A 119 -22.35 7.85 -1.63
N LYS A 120 -22.39 8.97 -0.89
CA LYS A 120 -21.35 9.29 0.08
C LYS A 120 -21.34 8.26 1.21
N LYS A 121 -22.50 7.91 1.80
CA LYS A 121 -22.59 6.85 2.82
C LYS A 121 -22.08 5.51 2.31
N TYR A 122 -22.44 5.12 1.09
CA TYR A 122 -21.94 3.91 0.44
C TYR A 122 -20.42 3.91 0.32
N LYS A 123 -19.83 5.01 -0.18
CA LYS A 123 -18.37 5.16 -0.25
C LYS A 123 -17.73 5.19 1.12
N ASP A 124 -18.41 5.79 2.08
CA ASP A 124 -17.94 5.80 3.45
C ASP A 124 -17.99 4.37 4.00
N GLU A 125 -18.93 3.50 3.65
CA GLU A 125 -19.03 2.13 4.19
C GLU A 125 -18.19 1.08 3.43
N PHE A 126 -18.25 1.07 2.10
CA PHE A 126 -17.64 0.06 1.22
C PHE A 126 -16.55 0.62 0.30
N GLY A 127 -16.18 1.90 0.44
CA GLY A 127 -15.18 2.52 -0.42
C GLY A 127 -13.78 2.00 -0.14
N SER A 128 -13.02 1.73 -1.20
CA SER A 128 -11.66 1.17 -1.09
C SER A 128 -10.65 2.09 -0.38
N ARG A 129 -10.99 3.38 -0.24
CA ARG A 129 -10.30 4.36 0.61
C ARG A 129 -10.21 3.90 2.08
N LYS A 130 -11.23 3.20 2.60
CA LYS A 130 -11.22 2.69 3.98
C LYS A 130 -10.16 1.63 4.20
N SER A 131 -9.99 0.71 3.25
CA SER A 131 -8.97 -0.34 3.31
C SER A 131 -7.58 0.25 3.47
N ILE A 132 -7.29 1.32 2.72
CA ILE A 132 -6.01 2.02 2.78
C ILE A 132 -5.84 2.75 4.11
N ILE A 133 -6.85 3.49 4.56
CA ILE A 133 -6.82 4.16 5.88
C ILE A 133 -6.57 3.14 6.99
N HIS A 134 -7.30 2.02 6.96
CA HIS A 134 -7.17 0.98 7.96
C HIS A 134 -5.76 0.39 7.96
N PHE A 135 -5.23 0.03 6.79
CA PHE A 135 -3.86 -0.47 6.64
C PHE A 135 -2.84 0.46 7.28
N PHE A 136 -2.79 1.73 6.86
CA PHE A 136 -1.82 2.68 7.38
C PHE A 136 -2.02 3.02 8.86
N SER A 137 -3.27 3.07 9.33
CA SER A 137 -3.57 3.27 10.76
C SER A 137 -3.17 2.08 11.64
N SER A 138 -3.05 0.89 11.05
CA SER A 138 -2.64 -0.31 11.76
C SER A 138 -1.12 -0.40 11.93
N LEU A 139 -0.32 0.38 11.21
CA LEU A 139 1.14 0.33 11.27
C LEU A 139 1.70 0.75 12.63
N ASP A 140 2.96 0.41 12.89
CA ASP A 140 3.65 0.89 14.11
C ASP A 140 3.89 2.40 14.05
N SER A 141 3.96 3.04 15.22
CA SER A 141 4.01 4.50 15.33
C SER A 141 5.26 5.11 14.69
N ASP A 142 6.39 4.39 14.72
CA ASP A 142 7.63 4.79 14.06
C ASP A 142 7.50 4.81 12.54
N ILE A 143 6.79 3.83 11.96
CA ILE A 143 6.46 3.80 10.53
C ILE A 143 5.56 4.97 10.16
N ILE A 144 4.51 5.22 10.94
CA ILE A 144 3.59 6.33 10.70
C ILE A 144 4.34 7.67 10.73
N THR A 145 5.17 7.90 11.74
CA THR A 145 6.00 9.10 11.87
C THR A 145 6.94 9.24 10.67
N TYR A 146 7.60 8.15 10.24
CA TYR A 146 8.48 8.19 9.07
C TYR A 146 7.73 8.65 7.82
N ILE A 147 6.55 8.10 7.53
CA ILE A 147 5.79 8.49 6.32
C ILE A 147 5.32 9.95 6.40
N GLN A 148 4.89 10.40 7.59
CA GLN A 148 4.47 11.78 7.82
C GLN A 148 5.62 12.77 7.63
N GLU A 149 6.83 12.42 8.04
CA GLU A 149 8.02 13.22 7.83
C GLU A 149 8.46 13.22 6.36
N SER A 150 8.30 12.09 5.65
CA SER A 150 8.68 11.95 4.23
C SER A 150 7.69 12.58 3.25
N ILE A 151 6.50 13.01 3.67
CA ILE A 151 5.53 13.66 2.79
C ILE A 151 5.02 14.94 3.45
N THR A 152 5.49 16.10 2.98
CA THR A 152 5.25 17.40 3.60
C THR A 152 4.39 18.31 2.73
N LEU A 153 3.35 18.93 3.31
CA LEU A 153 2.53 19.95 2.63
C LEU A 153 3.24 21.32 2.66
N LEU A 154 3.60 21.88 1.51
CA LEU A 154 4.50 23.04 1.42
C LEU A 154 3.84 24.41 1.68
N ASN A 155 2.52 24.49 1.80
CA ASN A 155 1.78 25.77 1.86
C ASN A 155 1.25 26.18 3.24
N PHE A 156 1.65 25.50 4.31
CA PHE A 156 1.35 25.96 5.66
C PHE A 156 2.63 26.21 6.42
N LYS A 157 2.93 27.50 6.67
CA LYS A 157 3.81 27.89 7.77
C LYS A 157 3.28 27.19 9.03
N ASN A 158 3.94 26.13 9.47
CA ASN A 158 3.72 25.38 10.72
C ASN A 158 2.56 24.34 10.77
N ALA A 159 2.11 23.75 9.66
CA ALA A 159 1.26 22.54 9.76
C ALA A 159 2.10 21.27 9.55
N SER A 160 2.75 20.82 10.62
CA SER A 160 3.23 19.44 10.68
C SER A 160 2.01 18.51 10.67
N LEU A 161 2.09 17.40 9.92
CA LEU A 161 1.10 16.32 9.86
C LEU A 161 1.07 15.50 11.18
N ASN A 162 1.10 16.15 12.34
CA ASN A 162 1.32 15.53 13.65
C ASN A 162 0.03 15.22 14.45
N ASP A 163 -1.11 15.07 13.79
CA ASP A 163 -2.37 14.75 14.47
C ASP A 163 -3.07 13.57 13.80
N LYS A 164 -3.98 12.82 14.46
CA LYS A 164 -4.69 11.67 13.83
C LYS A 164 -5.34 11.98 12.47
N SER A 165 -5.62 13.26 12.19
CA SER A 165 -6.07 13.74 10.88
C SER A 165 -5.05 13.52 9.75
N SER A 166 -3.78 13.28 10.06
CA SER A 166 -2.70 13.18 9.09
C SER A 166 -2.54 11.80 8.45
N ILE A 167 -2.78 10.71 9.18
CA ILE A 167 -2.75 9.36 8.59
C ILE A 167 -3.90 9.19 7.60
N GLU A 168 -5.06 9.77 7.93
CA GLU A 168 -6.19 9.84 7.02
C GLU A 168 -5.83 10.70 5.81
N GLN A 169 -5.32 11.92 6.01
CA GLN A 169 -4.90 12.80 4.90
C GLN A 169 -3.86 12.14 3.99
N LEU A 170 -2.88 11.45 4.55
CA LEU A 170 -1.86 10.69 3.85
C LEU A 170 -2.47 9.53 3.05
N SER A 171 -3.31 8.71 3.69
CA SER A 171 -4.01 7.61 3.02
C SER A 171 -4.87 8.12 1.86
N ASN A 172 -5.50 9.28 2.06
CA ASN A 172 -6.31 9.95 1.05
C ASN A 172 -5.47 10.49 -0.11
N LEU A 173 -4.28 11.01 0.18
CA LEU A 173 -3.32 11.46 -0.83
C LEU A 173 -2.80 10.28 -1.67
N LEU A 174 -2.38 9.19 -1.03
CA LEU A 174 -1.94 7.98 -1.73
C LEU A 174 -3.06 7.36 -2.59
N TYR A 175 -4.29 7.34 -2.06
CA TYR A 175 -5.45 6.92 -2.84
C TYR A 175 -5.75 7.85 -4.01
N GLN A 176 -5.58 9.17 -3.83
CA GLN A 176 -5.75 10.14 -4.91
C GLN A 176 -4.74 9.89 -6.03
N ILE A 177 -3.45 9.67 -5.71
CA ILE A 177 -2.42 9.34 -6.70
C ILE A 177 -2.83 8.10 -7.50
N ARG A 178 -3.31 7.04 -6.82
CA ARG A 178 -3.83 5.84 -7.49
C ARG A 178 -5.04 6.14 -8.37
N SER A 179 -5.96 6.97 -7.89
CA SER A 179 -7.17 7.39 -8.62
C SER A 179 -6.80 8.20 -9.88
N ASP A 180 -5.84 9.11 -9.78
CA ASP A 180 -5.38 9.95 -10.89
C ASP A 180 -4.78 9.09 -12.01
N PHE A 181 -4.00 8.06 -11.68
CA PHE A 181 -3.52 7.10 -12.68
C PHE A 181 -4.68 6.35 -13.35
N ILE A 182 -5.60 5.77 -12.57
CA ILE A 182 -6.68 4.93 -13.13
C ILE A 182 -7.63 5.72 -14.04
N HIS A 183 -7.90 6.98 -13.71
CA HIS A 183 -8.87 7.79 -14.46
C HIS A 183 -8.23 8.69 -15.53
N ASN A 184 -7.00 9.13 -15.31
CA ASN A 184 -6.33 10.12 -16.18
C ASN A 184 -4.99 9.63 -16.75
N ALA A 185 -4.58 8.39 -16.46
CA ALA A 185 -3.28 7.83 -16.85
C ALA A 185 -2.07 8.67 -16.37
N GLU A 186 -2.23 9.38 -15.25
CA GLU A 186 -1.16 10.18 -14.67
C GLU A 186 -0.11 9.28 -13.99
N LEU A 187 1.14 9.39 -14.43
CA LEU A 187 2.25 8.61 -13.88
C LEU A 187 2.64 9.09 -12.48
N VAL A 188 3.03 8.13 -11.63
CA VAL A 188 3.55 8.36 -10.29
C VAL A 188 5.02 8.73 -10.39
N VAL A 189 5.33 9.99 -10.13
CA VAL A 189 6.69 10.53 -10.10
C VAL A 189 7.17 10.81 -8.67
N GLU A 190 6.23 10.83 -7.73
CA GLU A 190 6.42 11.25 -6.35
C GLU A 190 7.21 10.26 -5.50
N LEU A 191 7.28 8.99 -5.93
CA LEU A 191 7.99 7.93 -5.22
C LEU A 191 9.38 7.64 -5.82
N SER A 192 10.00 8.64 -6.43
CA SER A 192 11.36 8.51 -6.96
C SER A 192 12.41 8.57 -5.83
N ASP A 193 13.66 8.21 -6.15
CA ASP A 193 14.77 8.30 -5.19
C ASP A 193 15.24 9.74 -4.93
N VAL A 194 14.64 10.74 -5.59
CA VAL A 194 14.94 12.16 -5.40
C VAL A 194 13.73 12.90 -4.85
N SER A 195 13.99 13.90 -3.99
CA SER A 195 12.93 14.73 -3.43
C SER A 195 12.13 15.40 -4.55
N THR A 196 10.82 15.13 -4.58
CA THR A 196 9.93 15.54 -5.66
C THR A 196 8.86 16.49 -5.14
N ILE A 197 8.65 17.61 -5.82
CA ILE A 197 7.52 18.50 -5.53
C ILE A 197 6.41 18.22 -6.53
N ALA A 198 5.24 17.81 -6.03
CA ALA A 198 4.06 17.52 -6.85
C ALA A 198 2.83 18.27 -6.34
N LYS A 199 1.91 18.57 -7.24
CA LYS A 199 0.65 19.25 -6.91
C LYS A 199 -0.49 18.23 -6.97
N ARG A 200 -1.18 18.01 -5.84
CA ARG A 200 -2.33 17.12 -5.73
C ARG A 200 -3.49 17.89 -5.13
N ASN A 201 -4.67 17.87 -5.77
CA ASN A 201 -5.85 18.64 -5.35
C ASN A 201 -5.53 20.12 -5.05
N GLU A 202 -4.83 20.78 -5.99
CA GLU A 202 -4.40 22.18 -5.89
C GLU A 202 -3.39 22.49 -4.77
N LYS A 203 -2.92 21.49 -4.02
CA LYS A 203 -1.98 21.64 -2.91
C LYS A 203 -0.58 21.12 -3.29
N PRO A 204 0.49 21.89 -3.03
CA PRO A 204 1.85 21.43 -3.27
C PRO A 204 2.37 20.57 -2.13
N TYR A 205 2.90 19.40 -2.45
CA TYR A 205 3.51 18.46 -1.53
C TYR A 205 4.97 18.23 -1.93
N LEU A 206 5.84 18.12 -0.92
CA LEU A 206 7.19 17.60 -1.04
C LEU A 206 7.16 16.12 -0.67
N PHE A 207 7.63 15.27 -1.57
CA PHE A 207 7.79 13.84 -1.36
C PHE A 207 9.28 13.51 -1.27
N GLU A 208 9.66 12.88 -0.17
CA GLU A 208 10.98 12.33 0.09
C GLU A 208 10.89 10.80 0.35
N LEU A 209 9.70 10.24 0.14
CA LEU A 209 9.42 8.82 0.28
C LEU A 209 9.76 8.10 -1.04
N SER A 210 10.79 7.28 -1.04
CA SER A 210 11.10 6.46 -2.22
C SER A 210 10.18 5.25 -2.34
N LEU A 211 10.08 4.70 -3.56
CA LEU A 211 9.36 3.46 -3.81
C LEU A 211 9.91 2.29 -2.99
N LEU A 212 11.22 2.21 -2.79
CA LEU A 212 11.84 1.17 -1.97
C LEU A 212 11.35 1.23 -0.52
N SER A 213 11.29 2.44 0.05
CA SER A 213 10.71 2.63 1.39
C SER A 213 9.24 2.28 1.43
N PHE A 214 8.48 2.64 0.38
CA PHE A 214 7.06 2.28 0.27
C PHE A 214 6.84 0.76 0.21
N CYS A 215 7.68 0.02 -0.53
CA CYS A 215 7.69 -1.44 -0.57
C CYS A 215 7.91 -2.05 0.82
N LYS A 216 8.88 -1.54 1.60
CA LYS A 216 9.15 -2.02 2.97
C LYS A 216 8.00 -1.73 3.92
N ILE A 217 7.39 -0.55 3.82
CA ILE A 217 6.19 -0.19 4.58
C ILE A 217 5.06 -1.19 4.28
N PHE A 218 4.87 -1.54 3.00
CA PHE A 218 3.90 -2.56 2.61
C PHE A 218 4.23 -3.93 3.22
N GLU A 219 5.48 -4.40 3.05
CA GLU A 219 5.97 -5.67 3.59
C GLU A 219 5.72 -5.80 5.10
N LEU A 220 6.10 -4.79 5.88
CA LEU A 220 5.86 -4.72 7.33
C LEU A 220 4.37 -4.68 7.68
N GLY A 221 3.59 -3.91 6.93
CA GLY A 221 2.14 -3.85 7.14
C GLY A 221 1.44 -5.19 6.87
N VAL A 222 1.90 -5.96 5.88
CA VAL A 222 1.38 -7.32 5.65
C VAL A 222 1.76 -8.27 6.78
N LEU A 223 3.01 -8.27 7.24
CA LEU A 223 3.41 -9.06 8.42
C LEU A 223 2.53 -8.73 9.63
N LYS A 224 2.30 -7.43 9.87
CA LYS A 224 1.44 -6.97 10.96
C LYS A 224 -0.01 -7.42 10.81
N PHE A 225 -0.57 -7.34 9.60
CA PHE A 225 -1.94 -7.79 9.31
C PHE A 225 -2.15 -9.27 9.67
N PHE A 226 -1.17 -10.13 9.36
CA PHE A 226 -1.21 -11.56 9.69
C PHE A 226 -0.63 -11.89 11.07
N ASN A 227 -0.33 -10.89 11.90
CA ASN A 227 0.24 -11.04 13.25
C ASN A 227 1.59 -11.80 13.27
N ILE A 228 2.39 -11.65 12.22
CA ILE A 228 3.75 -12.16 12.14
C ILE A 228 4.71 -11.10 12.65
N LYS A 229 5.59 -11.47 13.59
CA LYS A 229 6.63 -10.59 14.11
C LYS A 229 7.98 -10.93 13.48
N PRO A 230 8.69 -9.96 12.88
CA PRO A 230 10.05 -10.18 12.39
C PRO A 230 11.03 -10.34 13.55
N ASP A 231 12.12 -11.10 13.35
CA ASP A 231 13.15 -11.35 14.38
C ASP A 231 14.19 -10.22 14.45
N LYS A 232 14.51 -9.64 13.29
CA LYS A 232 15.44 -8.52 13.21
C LYS A 232 14.70 -7.26 13.64
N ASN A 233 15.39 -6.35 14.34
CA ASN A 233 14.89 -5.00 14.57
C ASN A 233 14.73 -4.31 13.21
N SER A 234 13.57 -4.49 12.58
CA SER A 234 13.19 -3.84 11.34
C SER A 234 12.74 -2.41 11.65
N THR A 235 13.59 -1.64 12.33
CA THR A 235 13.29 -0.23 12.61
C THR A 235 13.61 0.57 11.36
N LEU A 236 12.68 1.44 10.94
CA LEU A 236 12.90 2.30 9.77
C LEU A 236 14.08 3.29 9.96
N LEU A 237 14.62 3.41 11.17
CA LEU A 237 15.74 4.26 11.52
C LEU A 237 17.08 3.83 10.91
N ASP A 238 17.31 2.52 10.69
CA ASP A 238 18.51 2.05 9.98
C ASP A 238 18.52 2.48 8.50
N TYR A 239 17.39 2.94 7.96
CA TYR A 239 17.22 3.26 6.55
C TYR A 239 17.46 4.74 6.20
N ARG A 240 17.50 5.64 7.19
CA ARG A 240 18.03 7.00 6.98
C ARG A 240 19.56 7.02 6.76
N GLY A 241 20.24 5.92 7.07
CA GLY A 241 21.69 5.76 7.00
C GLY A 241 22.24 5.18 5.68
N PHE A 242 21.39 4.76 4.74
CA PHE A 242 21.85 4.30 3.42
C PHE A 242 22.16 5.49 2.49
N THR A 243 23.18 6.26 2.86
CA THR A 243 23.96 7.02 1.88
C THR A 243 24.75 5.99 1.08
N LEU A 244 24.38 5.84 -0.21
CA LEU A 244 25.19 5.31 -1.31
C LEU A 244 26.49 4.59 -0.90
N LEU A 245 26.41 3.27 -0.65
CA LEU A 245 27.53 2.41 -1.04
C LEU A 245 27.37 2.20 -2.55
N GLN A 246 27.96 3.11 -3.32
CA GLN A 246 28.37 2.83 -4.69
C GLN A 246 29.46 1.76 -4.60
N GLU A 247 29.19 0.58 -5.15
CA GLU A 247 30.21 -0.26 -5.79
C GLU A 247 30.17 -0.01 -7.30
#